data_AF-A0A126V239-F1
#
_entry.id   AF-A0A126V239-F1
#
_cell.length_a   1.000
_cell.length_b   1.000
_cell.length_c   1.000
_cell.angle_alpha   90.00
_cell.angle_beta   90.00
_cell.angle_gamma   90.00
#
_symmetry.space_group_name_H-M   'P 1'
#
loop_
_entity.id
_entity.type
_entity.pdbx_description
1 polymer ?
#
loop_
_entity_poly.entity_id
_entity_poly.type
_entity_poly.pdbx_seq_one_letter_code
_entity_poly.pdbx_strand_id
1 'polypeptide(L)'
;MWQARREPDLFAVVRGGLIGSEPNHSIKSMEAFYDLVRDGEVKTAGGSVDVARQFTRYAVNPSRLACQFDDLSVDTALNQIIKAAVMHLAKLSRSSSNQQRLRELAFVYASVSEIQPSALPWADETIDRSNRQWFDPFEMAGLFLQNRYQTTTGGTGRGTALLFEMNTLFEEYVGRQISRALAGTELTVSLQGGRRYCLTSVDTERGHFQTKPDILIRRAGTVTHVIDAKWKRISSQIDDPKLGVSQSDVYQMMAYAQLYGAPRLTLLYPHHPGLGSEELVHARHRITGCETILETASIDVANGSNILERLLGLIVAGEVLT
;
A
#
# COMPACT_ATOMS: atom_id res chain seq x y z
N MET A 1 16.15 12.97 28.60
CA MET A 1 17.19 13.03 27.55
C MET A 1 16.90 11.88 26.58
N TRP A 2 15.97 12.10 25.65
CA TRP A 2 15.41 11.06 24.77
C TRP A 2 16.26 10.96 23.50
N GLN A 3 17.03 9.88 23.37
CA GLN A 3 17.77 9.57 22.14
C GLN A 3 16.80 9.12 21.05
N ALA A 4 16.86 9.79 19.90
CA ALA A 4 16.12 9.50 18.69
C ALA A 4 16.42 8.07 18.19
N ARG A 5 15.53 7.12 18.50
CA ARG A 5 15.50 5.81 17.85
C ARG A 5 14.93 6.00 16.46
N ARG A 6 15.70 5.64 15.44
CA ARG A 6 15.29 5.67 14.02
C ARG A 6 14.09 4.73 13.82
N GLU A 7 12.91 5.32 13.70
CA GLU A 7 11.69 4.63 13.26
C GLU A 7 11.86 4.12 11.82
N PRO A 8 11.36 2.92 11.48
CA PRO A 8 11.32 2.46 10.09
C PRO A 8 10.45 3.41 9.26
N ASP A 9 10.98 3.82 8.10
CA ASP A 9 10.41 4.83 7.21
C ASP A 9 9.02 4.41 6.71
N LEU A 10 7.95 4.96 7.32
CA LEU A 10 6.56 4.75 6.90
C LEU A 10 6.36 5.03 5.40
N PHE A 11 7.15 5.91 4.80
CA PHE A 11 7.08 6.22 3.37
C PHE A 11 7.60 5.09 2.48
N ALA A 12 8.32 4.10 3.00
CA ALA A 12 8.75 2.92 2.26
C ALA A 12 7.61 1.87 2.11
N VAL A 13 6.73 1.75 3.10
CA VAL A 13 5.59 0.82 3.08
C VAL A 13 4.46 1.35 2.20
N VAL A 14 4.19 2.66 2.24
CA VAL A 14 3.24 3.33 1.33
C VAL A 14 3.74 3.31 -0.13
N ARG A 15 5.07 3.34 -0.34
CA ARG A 15 5.69 3.15 -1.67
C ARG A 15 5.35 1.80 -2.30
N GLY A 16 5.23 0.72 -1.52
CA GLY A 16 4.84 -0.60 -2.05
C GLY A 16 3.40 -0.65 -2.59
N GLY A 17 2.50 0.19 -2.05
CA GLY A 17 1.13 0.33 -2.54
C GLY A 17 1.02 1.20 -3.79
N LEU A 18 1.84 2.26 -3.91
CA LEU A 18 1.84 3.18 -5.05
C LEU A 18 2.73 2.76 -6.23
N ILE A 19 3.75 1.93 -6.00
CA ILE A 19 4.66 1.46 -7.07
C ILE A 19 4.19 0.09 -7.61
N GLY A 20 3.31 -0.60 -6.88
CA GLY A 20 2.70 -1.86 -7.32
C GLY A 20 1.65 -1.74 -8.42
N SER A 21 1.23 -0.51 -8.77
CA SER A 21 0.35 -0.21 -9.91
C SER A 21 1.16 0.36 -11.09
N GLU A 22 1.84 -0.55 -11.78
CA GLU A 22 2.30 -0.47 -13.17
C GLU A 22 3.48 0.45 -13.55
N PRO A 23 4.49 -0.07 -14.29
CA PRO A 23 5.73 0.63 -14.64
C PRO A 23 5.64 1.59 -15.84
N ASN A 24 4.46 2.04 -16.29
CA ASN A 24 4.35 2.90 -17.48
C ASN A 24 3.32 4.01 -17.32
N HIS A 25 3.68 5.09 -16.63
CA HIS A 25 3.02 6.38 -16.87
C HIS A 25 3.87 7.16 -17.89
N SER A 26 3.62 6.85 -19.17
CA SER A 26 4.04 7.67 -20.30
C SER A 26 3.31 9.02 -20.23
N ILE A 27 3.91 10.10 -20.72
CA ILE A 27 3.29 11.43 -20.91
C ILE A 27 1.86 11.36 -21.51
N LYS A 28 1.51 10.29 -22.22
CA LYS A 28 0.15 9.98 -22.70
C LYS A 28 -0.92 9.82 -21.61
N SER A 29 -0.59 9.49 -20.37
CA SER A 29 -1.58 9.35 -19.29
C SER A 29 -2.09 10.70 -18.74
N MET A 30 -1.54 11.82 -19.21
CA MET A 30 -2.09 13.17 -18.97
C MET A 30 -3.18 13.58 -19.99
N GLU A 31 -3.47 12.77 -21.03
CA GLU A 31 -4.38 13.14 -22.13
C GLU A 31 -5.86 12.78 -21.92
N ALA A 32 -6.32 12.66 -20.69
CA ALA A 32 -7.75 12.65 -20.44
C ALA A 32 -7.99 13.50 -19.21
N PHE A 33 -8.64 14.65 -19.37
CA PHE A 33 -9.94 14.96 -18.76
C PHE A 33 -10.42 16.34 -19.20
N TYR A 34 -11.71 16.39 -19.52
CA TYR A 34 -12.49 17.53 -19.98
C TYR A 34 -13.09 18.22 -18.75
N ASP A 35 -13.20 19.56 -18.76
CA ASP A 35 -14.29 20.33 -18.09
C ASP A 35 -13.98 21.83 -18.03
N LEU A 36 -13.71 22.45 -19.18
CA LEU A 36 -13.87 23.91 -19.28
C LEU A 36 -14.69 24.27 -20.52
N VAL A 37 -15.97 24.57 -20.29
CA VAL A 37 -16.78 25.31 -21.26
C VAL A 37 -16.32 26.76 -21.18
N ARG A 38 -15.66 27.22 -22.25
CA ARG A 38 -15.23 28.62 -22.37
C ARG A 38 -16.07 29.35 -23.40
N ASP A 39 -16.54 30.54 -23.03
CA ASP A 39 -17.19 31.46 -23.95
C ASP A 39 -16.14 32.27 -24.73
N GLY A 40 -16.19 32.25 -26.07
CA GLY A 40 -15.24 32.98 -26.92
C GLY A 40 -15.78 33.39 -28.29
N GLU A 41 -15.07 34.30 -28.95
CA GLU A 41 -15.33 34.74 -30.33
C GLU A 41 -14.30 34.11 -31.27
N VAL A 42 -14.74 33.43 -32.33
CA VAL A 42 -13.84 32.84 -33.33
C VAL A 42 -14.30 33.19 -34.74
N LYS A 43 -13.34 33.24 -35.68
CA LYS A 43 -13.58 33.48 -37.11
C LYS A 43 -13.97 32.22 -37.90
N THR A 44 -13.85 31.04 -37.30
CA THR A 44 -14.12 29.73 -37.91
C THR A 44 -14.80 28.81 -36.90
N ALA A 45 -15.82 28.05 -37.33
CA ALA A 45 -16.59 27.15 -36.47
C ALA A 45 -15.82 25.85 -36.20
N GLY A 46 -15.52 25.55 -34.94
CA GLY A 46 -15.01 24.25 -34.49
C GLY A 46 -15.66 23.75 -33.20
N GLY A 47 -16.81 24.31 -32.83
CA GLY A 47 -17.53 24.07 -31.58
C GLY A 47 -19.03 24.31 -31.75
N SER A 48 -19.83 23.98 -30.73
CA SER A 48 -21.28 24.16 -30.78
C SER A 48 -21.62 25.65 -30.75
N VAL A 49 -22.46 26.13 -31.66
CA VAL A 49 -22.84 27.55 -31.74
C VAL A 49 -23.88 27.86 -30.67
N ASP A 50 -23.60 28.85 -29.82
CA ASP A 50 -24.60 29.40 -28.90
C ASP A 50 -25.56 30.29 -29.70
N VAL A 51 -26.64 29.67 -30.17
CA VAL A 51 -27.65 30.28 -31.05
C VAL A 51 -28.30 31.48 -30.37
N ALA A 52 -28.62 31.39 -29.08
CA ALA A 52 -29.25 32.49 -28.34
C ALA A 52 -28.34 33.72 -28.29
N ARG A 53 -27.05 33.53 -28.05
CA ARG A 53 -26.06 34.61 -28.00
C ARG A 53 -25.69 35.15 -29.37
N GLN A 54 -25.70 34.33 -30.42
CA GLN A 54 -25.49 34.75 -31.80
C GLN A 54 -26.55 35.76 -32.24
N PHE A 55 -27.83 35.48 -31.94
CA PHE A 55 -28.94 36.34 -32.34
C PHE A 55 -29.19 37.55 -31.43
N THR A 56 -28.62 37.58 -30.23
CA THR A 56 -28.77 38.73 -29.31
C THR A 56 -27.57 39.68 -29.33
N ARG A 57 -26.33 39.17 -29.39
CA ARG A 57 -25.11 40.00 -29.24
C ARG A 57 -24.34 40.21 -30.55
N TYR A 58 -24.45 39.29 -31.51
CA TYR A 58 -23.67 39.33 -32.77
C TYR A 58 -24.53 39.38 -34.04
N ALA A 59 -25.84 39.65 -33.91
CA ALA A 59 -26.77 39.76 -35.03
C ALA A 59 -26.33 40.76 -36.12
N VAL A 60 -25.54 41.78 -35.73
CA VAL A 60 -25.07 42.87 -36.61
C VAL A 60 -23.65 42.65 -37.13
N ASN A 61 -22.95 41.60 -36.70
CA ASN A 61 -21.59 41.30 -37.17
C ASN A 61 -21.41 39.81 -37.52
N PRO A 62 -21.75 39.41 -38.77
CA PRO A 62 -21.69 38.02 -39.23
C PRO A 62 -20.28 37.43 -39.27
N SER A 63 -19.23 38.25 -39.12
CA SER A 63 -17.83 37.80 -39.16
C SER A 63 -17.35 37.16 -37.85
N ARG A 64 -18.21 37.10 -36.82
CA ARG A 64 -17.93 36.51 -35.51
C ARG A 64 -19.03 35.53 -35.13
N LEU A 65 -18.64 34.33 -34.72
CA LEU A 65 -19.55 33.30 -34.22
C LEU A 65 -19.39 33.19 -32.70
N ALA A 66 -20.52 33.20 -31.98
CA ALA A 66 -20.58 32.79 -30.59
C ALA A 66 -20.53 31.26 -30.54
N CYS A 67 -19.37 30.70 -30.21
CA CYS A 67 -19.16 29.27 -30.14
C CYS A 67 -18.75 28.88 -28.72
N GLN A 68 -19.32 27.77 -28.22
CA GLN A 68 -18.84 27.04 -27.06
C GLN A 68 -17.93 25.92 -27.56
N PHE A 69 -16.76 25.80 -26.96
CA PHE A 69 -15.82 24.73 -27.22
C PHE A 69 -15.43 24.07 -25.90
N ASP A 70 -15.23 22.76 -25.95
CA ASP A 70 -14.60 22.00 -24.88
C ASP A 70 -13.08 22.12 -25.11
N ASP A 71 -12.40 22.91 -24.28
CA ASP A 71 -10.94 23.05 -24.35
C ASP A 71 -10.27 21.93 -23.53
N LEU A 72 -9.24 21.31 -24.09
CA LEU A 72 -8.48 20.27 -23.40
C LEU A 72 -7.54 20.95 -22.39
N SER A 73 -8.00 21.11 -21.15
CA SER A 73 -7.21 21.70 -20.07
C SER A 73 -6.59 20.62 -19.19
N VAL A 74 -5.28 20.70 -18.97
CA VAL A 74 -4.59 19.91 -17.94
C VAL A 74 -4.83 20.45 -16.53
N ASP A 75 -5.42 21.64 -16.38
CA ASP A 75 -5.70 22.29 -15.10
C ASP A 75 -7.07 21.90 -14.55
N THR A 76 -7.26 20.61 -14.29
CA THR A 76 -8.50 20.02 -13.73
C THR A 76 -8.47 19.98 -12.20
N ALA A 77 -9.64 19.82 -11.56
CA ALA A 77 -9.76 19.68 -10.11
C ALA A 77 -8.91 18.51 -9.58
N LEU A 78 -8.99 17.35 -10.22
CA LEU A 78 -8.10 16.21 -9.95
C LEU A 78 -6.62 16.60 -9.99
N ASN A 79 -6.16 17.24 -11.07
CA ASN A 79 -4.75 17.57 -11.22
C ASN A 79 -4.27 18.63 -10.21
N GLN A 80 -5.13 19.57 -9.82
CA GLN A 80 -4.85 20.53 -8.75
C GLN A 80 -4.69 19.84 -7.39
N ILE A 81 -5.55 18.85 -7.09
CA ILE A 81 -5.46 18.03 -5.87
C ILE A 81 -4.16 17.22 -5.85
N ILE A 82 -3.82 16.55 -6.96
CA ILE A 82 -2.57 15.77 -7.06
C ILE A 82 -1.36 16.69 -6.94
N LYS A 83 -1.35 17.85 -7.61
CA LYS A 83 -0.27 18.84 -7.48
C LYS A 83 -0.10 19.28 -6.03
N ALA A 84 -1.18 19.60 -5.33
CA ALA A 84 -1.12 19.97 -3.92
C ALA A 84 -0.51 18.85 -3.07
N ALA A 85 -0.87 17.58 -3.32
CA ALA A 85 -0.32 16.43 -2.60
C ALA A 85 1.18 16.25 -2.87
N VAL A 86 1.62 16.36 -4.12
CA VAL A 86 3.05 16.31 -4.50
C VAL A 86 3.84 17.40 -3.78
N MET A 87 3.34 18.64 -3.80
CA MET A 87 4.00 19.78 -3.13
C MET A 87 4.02 19.63 -1.61
N HIS A 88 2.98 19.04 -1.03
CA HIS A 88 2.92 18.73 0.40
C HIS A 88 3.95 17.65 0.78
N LEU A 89 3.99 16.55 0.04
CA LEU A 89 4.94 15.45 0.25
C LEU A 89 6.39 15.87 0.05
N ALA A 90 6.66 16.76 -0.91
CA ALA A 90 8.00 17.33 -1.13
C ALA A 90 8.51 18.11 0.10
N LYS A 91 7.63 18.69 0.92
CA LYS A 91 8.02 19.38 2.16
C LYS A 91 8.27 18.42 3.31
N LEU A 92 7.60 17.26 3.33
CA LEU A 92 7.68 16.29 4.42
C LEU A 92 8.77 15.23 4.22
N SER A 93 9.05 14.84 2.98
CA SER A 93 9.93 13.69 2.71
C SER A 93 11.37 13.95 3.13
N ARG A 94 12.00 13.00 3.82
CA ARG A 94 13.43 13.06 4.17
C ARG A 94 14.32 12.17 3.29
N SER A 95 13.72 11.35 2.43
CA SER A 95 14.44 10.44 1.54
C SER A 95 14.87 11.17 0.27
N SER A 96 16.18 11.17 -0.03
CA SER A 96 16.74 11.80 -1.24
C SER A 96 16.12 11.26 -2.53
N SER A 97 15.88 9.95 -2.59
CA SER A 97 15.24 9.28 -3.73
C SER A 97 13.79 9.74 -3.93
N ASN A 98 13.02 9.93 -2.86
CA ASN A 98 11.66 10.45 -2.97
C ASN A 98 11.65 11.93 -3.34
N GLN A 99 12.56 12.72 -2.76
CA GLN A 99 12.74 14.12 -3.11
C GLN A 99 13.04 14.32 -4.60
N GLN A 100 13.84 13.44 -5.21
CA GLN A 100 14.07 13.46 -6.65
C GLN A 100 12.79 13.22 -7.44
N ARG A 101 12.08 12.11 -7.18
CA ARG A 101 10.83 11.79 -7.88
C ARG A 101 9.76 12.86 -7.72
N LEU A 102 9.63 13.42 -6.53
CA LEU A 102 8.66 14.50 -6.25
C LEU A 102 9.00 15.78 -7.02
N ARG A 103 10.29 16.09 -7.24
CA ARG A 103 10.69 17.19 -8.12
C ARG A 103 10.36 16.93 -9.59
N GLU A 104 10.58 15.71 -10.07
CA GLU A 104 10.22 15.29 -11.42
C GLU A 104 8.69 15.41 -11.63
N LEU A 105 7.89 14.93 -10.67
CA LEU A 105 6.44 15.10 -10.68
C LEU A 105 6.01 16.56 -10.60
N ALA A 106 6.64 17.37 -9.73
CA ALA A 106 6.32 18.80 -9.63
C ALA A 106 6.57 19.54 -10.96
N PHE A 107 7.60 19.12 -11.72
CA PHE A 107 7.86 19.66 -13.06
C PHE A 107 6.75 19.29 -14.06
N VAL A 108 6.25 18.05 -14.02
CA VAL A 108 5.12 17.61 -14.87
C VAL A 108 3.86 18.43 -14.60
N TYR A 109 3.60 18.79 -13.34
CA TYR A 109 2.45 19.60 -12.92
C TYR A 109 2.72 21.11 -12.93
N ALA A 110 3.80 21.57 -13.60
CA ALA A 110 4.18 22.99 -13.59
C ALA A 110 3.09 23.92 -14.15
N SER A 111 2.35 23.47 -15.18
CA SER A 111 1.28 24.24 -15.84
C SER A 111 -0.08 24.18 -15.16
N VAL A 112 -0.25 23.34 -14.13
CA VAL A 112 -1.48 23.22 -13.34
C VAL A 112 -1.51 24.30 -12.27
N SER A 113 -2.67 24.87 -11.96
CA SER A 113 -2.79 25.92 -10.95
C SER A 113 -2.47 25.38 -9.55
N GLU A 114 -1.72 26.14 -8.75
CA GLU A 114 -1.42 25.78 -7.36
C GLU A 114 -2.51 26.32 -6.45
N ILE A 115 -3.29 25.41 -5.85
CA ILE A 115 -4.38 25.72 -4.94
C ILE A 115 -3.97 25.35 -3.51
N GLN A 116 -4.30 26.22 -2.55
CA GLN A 116 -4.03 25.92 -1.14
C GLN A 116 -4.88 24.73 -0.67
N PRO A 117 -4.36 23.82 0.19
CA PRO A 117 -5.09 22.63 0.63
C PRO A 117 -6.50 22.88 1.18
N SER A 118 -6.72 24.04 1.83
CA SER A 118 -8.02 24.45 2.38
C SER A 118 -9.05 24.89 1.33
N ALA A 119 -8.61 25.21 0.12
CA ALA A 119 -9.45 25.69 -0.97
C ALA A 119 -9.51 24.69 -2.15
N LEU A 120 -9.04 23.46 -1.94
CA LEU A 120 -9.05 22.43 -2.97
C LEU A 120 -10.47 22.01 -3.33
N PRO A 121 -10.78 21.82 -4.63
CA PRO A 121 -12.12 21.51 -5.15
C PRO A 121 -12.48 20.03 -4.97
N TRP A 122 -12.50 19.54 -3.73
CA TRP A 122 -12.81 18.13 -3.43
C TRP A 122 -14.22 17.71 -3.83
N ALA A 123 -15.18 18.64 -3.77
CA ALA A 123 -16.59 18.36 -4.04
C ALA A 123 -16.92 18.32 -5.55
N ASP A 124 -16.07 18.95 -6.36
CA ASP A 124 -16.28 19.08 -7.80
C ASP A 124 -15.75 17.83 -8.55
N GLU A 125 -14.93 17.01 -7.89
CA GLU A 125 -14.32 15.83 -8.49
C GLU A 125 -15.03 14.54 -8.01
N THR A 126 -15.55 13.75 -8.96
CA THR A 126 -16.06 12.40 -8.70
C THR A 126 -15.33 11.41 -9.58
N ILE A 127 -14.78 10.36 -8.97
CA ILE A 127 -14.13 9.30 -9.72
C ILE A 127 -15.18 8.34 -10.27
N ASP A 128 -15.30 8.33 -11.59
CA ASP A 128 -16.21 7.52 -12.37
C ASP A 128 -15.46 6.38 -13.11
N ARG A 129 -16.12 5.78 -14.10
CA ARG A 129 -15.51 4.69 -14.88
C ARG A 129 -14.38 5.15 -15.79
N SER A 130 -14.39 6.40 -16.22
CA SER A 130 -13.42 6.96 -17.16
C SER A 130 -12.10 7.32 -16.50
N ASN A 131 -12.12 7.79 -15.25
CA ASN A 131 -10.93 8.16 -14.47
C ASN A 131 -10.58 7.16 -13.37
N ARG A 132 -11.12 5.92 -13.39
CA ARG A 132 -10.96 4.92 -12.32
C ARG A 132 -9.51 4.65 -11.89
N GLN A 133 -8.56 4.76 -12.81
CA GLN A 133 -7.12 4.60 -12.53
C GLN A 133 -6.58 5.65 -11.52
N TRP A 134 -7.26 6.78 -11.39
CA TRP A 134 -6.91 7.87 -10.48
C TRP A 134 -7.49 7.70 -9.07
N PHE A 135 -8.28 6.64 -8.83
CA PHE A 135 -8.87 6.37 -7.53
C PHE A 135 -7.83 6.31 -6.40
N ASP A 136 -6.81 5.48 -6.56
CA ASP A 136 -5.81 5.30 -5.51
C ASP A 136 -4.97 6.58 -5.27
N PRO A 137 -4.44 7.29 -6.30
CA PRO A 137 -3.76 8.57 -6.11
C PRO A 137 -4.63 9.64 -5.45
N PHE A 138 -5.91 9.74 -5.80
CA PHE A 138 -6.85 10.72 -5.25
C PHE A 138 -7.15 10.46 -3.78
N GLU A 139 -7.49 9.22 -3.42
CA GLU A 139 -7.71 8.83 -2.02
C GLU A 139 -6.46 9.08 -1.18
N MET A 140 -5.28 8.75 -1.72
CA MET A 140 -4.01 9.00 -1.05
C MET A 140 -3.73 10.51 -0.88
N ALA A 141 -4.02 11.33 -1.88
CA ALA A 141 -3.94 12.78 -1.77
C ALA A 141 -4.87 13.29 -0.65
N GLY A 142 -6.08 12.73 -0.54
CA GLY A 142 -7.02 13.02 0.54
C GLY A 142 -6.44 12.71 1.92
N LEU A 143 -5.81 11.54 2.08
CA LEU A 143 -5.13 11.17 3.31
C LEU A 143 -4.05 12.19 3.70
N PHE A 144 -3.16 12.54 2.78
CA PHE A 144 -2.04 13.45 3.07
C PHE A 144 -2.48 14.91 3.29
N LEU A 145 -3.46 15.40 2.54
CA LEU A 145 -3.82 16.82 2.53
C LEU A 145 -4.88 17.20 3.56
N GLN A 146 -5.87 16.34 3.81
CA GLN A 146 -7.00 16.68 4.65
C GLN A 146 -6.76 16.38 6.15
N ASN A 147 -5.57 15.89 6.54
CA ASN A 147 -5.24 15.55 7.93
C ASN A 147 -6.37 14.76 8.63
N ARG A 148 -7.04 13.84 7.93
CA ARG A 148 -8.28 13.18 8.38
C ARG A 148 -8.11 12.20 9.56
N TYR A 149 -7.04 12.31 10.31
CA TYR A 149 -6.74 11.50 11.49
C TYR A 149 -6.38 12.44 12.63
N GLN A 150 -7.38 12.77 13.44
CA GLN A 150 -7.18 13.41 14.73
C GLN A 150 -6.66 12.37 15.71
N THR A 151 -5.53 12.65 16.35
CA THR A 151 -5.07 11.90 17.52
C THR A 151 -5.92 12.24 18.73
N THR A 152 -6.57 11.23 19.32
CA THR A 152 -7.02 11.32 20.71
C THR A 152 -5.81 11.23 21.63
N THR A 153 -5.07 12.31 21.79
CA THR A 153 -4.18 12.48 22.95
C THR A 153 -4.14 13.95 23.32
N GLY A 154 -4.66 14.25 24.51
CA GLY A 154 -4.78 15.61 25.03
C GLY A 154 -3.44 16.32 25.06
N GLY A 155 -3.27 17.28 24.14
CA GLY A 155 -2.14 18.18 24.07
C GLY A 155 -2.39 19.22 22.99
N THR A 156 -2.10 20.48 23.31
CA THR A 156 -2.31 21.66 22.44
C THR A 156 -1.32 21.75 21.26
N GLY A 157 -0.70 20.64 20.87
CA GLY A 157 0.20 20.55 19.73
C GLY A 157 -0.57 20.24 18.45
N ARG A 158 -0.60 21.18 17.49
CA ARG A 158 -1.01 20.90 16.11
C ARG A 158 0.08 20.07 15.44
N GLY A 159 -0.10 18.76 15.43
CA GLY A 159 0.74 17.82 14.68
C GLY A 159 -0.16 16.75 14.07
N THR A 160 -0.06 16.57 12.75
CA THR A 160 -0.69 15.44 12.07
C THR A 160 0.16 14.20 12.33
N ALA A 161 -0.34 13.26 13.13
CA ALA A 161 0.31 11.97 13.31
C ALA A 161 -0.61 10.87 12.75
N LEU A 162 -0.11 10.18 11.74
CA LEU A 162 -0.74 8.99 11.18
C LEU A 162 -0.30 7.79 12.01
N LEU A 163 -1.13 7.38 12.97
CA LEU A 163 -0.87 6.18 13.75
C LEU A 163 -1.49 4.99 13.03
N PHE A 164 -0.67 4.24 12.30
CA PHE A 164 -1.08 2.95 11.76
C PHE A 164 -0.80 1.84 12.76
N GLU A 165 -1.74 0.91 12.88
CA GLU A 165 -1.49 -0.40 13.48
C GLU A 165 -0.56 -1.20 12.55
N MET A 166 0.75 -0.93 12.64
CA MET A 166 1.74 -1.45 11.70
C MET A 166 1.82 -2.97 11.66
N ASN A 167 1.48 -3.65 12.75
CA ASN A 167 1.37 -5.12 12.76
C ASN A 167 0.25 -5.57 11.81
N THR A 168 -0.97 -5.09 12.00
CA THR A 168 -2.13 -5.41 11.15
C THR A 168 -1.86 -5.06 9.68
N LEU A 169 -1.27 -3.89 9.43
CA LEU A 169 -0.96 -3.47 8.06
C LEU A 169 0.04 -4.42 7.39
N PHE A 170 1.08 -4.84 8.11
CA PHE A 170 2.08 -5.76 7.60
C PHE A 170 1.50 -7.17 7.37
N GLU A 171 0.72 -7.69 8.32
CA GLU A 171 -0.01 -8.96 8.21
C GLU A 171 -0.90 -8.98 6.96
N GLU A 172 -1.73 -7.95 6.79
CA GLU A 172 -2.64 -7.84 5.65
C GLU A 172 -1.89 -7.70 4.32
N TYR A 173 -0.85 -6.87 4.28
CA TYR A 173 -0.06 -6.66 3.07
C TYR A 173 0.57 -7.98 2.61
N VAL A 174 1.33 -8.63 3.49
CA VAL A 174 2.03 -9.88 3.18
C VAL A 174 1.05 -10.99 2.85
N GLY A 175 -0.05 -11.11 3.62
CA GLY A 175 -1.10 -12.08 3.36
C GLY A 175 -1.73 -11.94 1.98
N ARG A 176 -2.04 -10.71 1.55
CA ARG A 176 -2.58 -10.44 0.22
C ARG A 176 -1.55 -10.75 -0.87
N GLN A 177 -0.28 -10.38 -0.70
CA GLN A 177 0.76 -10.67 -1.70
C GLN A 177 1.00 -12.18 -1.83
N ILE A 178 1.03 -12.92 -0.72
CA ILE A 178 1.14 -14.39 -0.73
C ILE A 178 -0.05 -15.03 -1.44
N SER A 179 -1.28 -14.56 -1.16
CA SER A 179 -2.48 -15.04 -1.84
C SER A 179 -2.41 -14.83 -3.36
N ARG A 180 -1.86 -13.69 -3.80
CA ARG A 180 -1.64 -13.40 -5.23
C ARG A 180 -0.53 -14.26 -5.82
N ALA A 181 0.59 -14.43 -5.11
CA ALA A 181 1.73 -15.22 -5.56
C ALA A 181 1.37 -16.71 -5.76
N LEU A 182 0.42 -17.22 -4.97
CA LEU A 182 -0.05 -18.61 -5.04
C LEU A 182 -1.26 -18.79 -5.97
N ALA A 183 -1.80 -17.73 -6.55
CA ALA A 183 -2.93 -17.83 -7.46
C ALA A 183 -2.57 -18.67 -8.69
N GLY A 184 -3.36 -19.71 -8.97
CA GLY A 184 -3.11 -20.65 -10.07
C GLY A 184 -2.24 -21.86 -9.71
N THR A 185 -1.77 -21.95 -8.46
CA THR A 185 -1.13 -23.16 -7.93
C THR A 185 -2.16 -24.10 -7.27
N GLU A 186 -1.73 -25.29 -6.87
CA GLU A 186 -2.55 -26.22 -6.07
C GLU A 186 -2.68 -25.83 -4.59
N LEU A 187 -2.00 -24.75 -4.18
CA LEU A 187 -1.99 -24.24 -2.82
C LEU A 187 -3.11 -23.23 -2.61
N THR A 188 -3.82 -23.34 -1.49
CA THR A 188 -4.86 -22.38 -1.08
C THR A 188 -4.43 -21.63 0.17
N VAL A 189 -4.79 -20.35 0.23
CA VAL A 189 -4.41 -19.44 1.34
C VAL A 189 -5.66 -19.07 2.14
N SER A 190 -5.54 -19.11 3.46
CA SER A 190 -6.53 -18.56 4.39
C SER A 190 -5.87 -17.52 5.28
N LEU A 191 -6.31 -16.26 5.16
CA LEU A 191 -5.85 -15.17 6.03
C LEU A 191 -6.61 -15.20 7.35
N GLN A 192 -5.90 -14.97 8.45
CA GLN A 192 -6.46 -14.86 9.79
C GLN A 192 -7.41 -16.03 10.16
N GLY A 193 -7.00 -17.24 9.77
CA GLY A 193 -7.84 -18.43 9.69
C GLY A 193 -7.60 -19.48 10.79
N GLY A 194 -8.16 -20.68 10.59
CA GLY A 194 -7.93 -21.83 11.45
C GLY A 194 -8.81 -21.88 12.69
N ARG A 195 -8.80 -20.80 13.50
CA ARG A 195 -9.71 -20.58 14.64
C ARG A 195 -9.78 -21.76 15.63
N ARG A 196 -8.72 -22.59 15.68
CA ARG A 196 -8.62 -23.73 16.61
C ARG A 196 -8.33 -23.23 18.02
N TYR A 197 -8.95 -23.87 19.01
CA TYR A 197 -8.78 -23.52 20.42
C TYR A 197 -7.61 -24.29 21.03
N CYS A 198 -6.78 -23.61 21.84
CA CYS A 198 -5.66 -24.25 22.53
C CYS A 198 -6.14 -25.20 23.64
N LEU A 199 -7.24 -24.85 24.30
CA LEU A 199 -7.78 -25.60 25.43
C LEU A 199 -9.25 -25.93 25.18
N THR A 200 -9.70 -27.04 25.74
CA THR A 200 -11.11 -27.41 25.79
C THR A 200 -11.47 -27.66 27.25
N SER A 201 -12.56 -27.05 27.73
CA SER A 201 -13.07 -27.27 29.08
C SER A 201 -13.47 -28.73 29.25
N VAL A 202 -13.02 -29.37 30.34
CA VAL A 202 -13.34 -30.77 30.64
C VAL A 202 -14.83 -30.94 30.95
N ASP A 203 -15.44 -29.97 31.64
CA ASP A 203 -16.84 -30.07 32.09
C ASP A 203 -17.85 -29.69 30.99
N THR A 204 -17.47 -28.79 30.08
CA THR A 204 -18.41 -28.18 29.12
C THR A 204 -18.05 -28.43 27.66
N GLU A 205 -16.92 -29.08 27.38
CA GLU A 205 -16.33 -29.25 26.05
C GLU A 205 -16.14 -27.93 25.26
N ARG A 206 -16.19 -26.79 25.95
CA ARG A 206 -16.06 -25.48 25.32
C ARG A 206 -14.60 -25.17 25.02
N GLY A 207 -14.34 -24.71 23.79
CA GLY A 207 -13.02 -24.21 23.40
C GLY A 207 -12.65 -22.90 24.10
N HIS A 208 -11.42 -22.82 24.61
CA HIS A 208 -10.81 -21.65 25.23
C HIS A 208 -9.48 -21.30 24.55
N PHE A 209 -9.15 -20.01 24.53
CA PHE A 209 -7.94 -19.45 23.89
C PHE A 209 -7.83 -19.81 22.41
N GLN A 210 -8.57 -19.06 21.58
CA GLN A 210 -8.56 -19.27 20.14
C GLN A 210 -7.25 -18.82 19.53
N THR A 211 -6.64 -19.68 18.73
CA THR A 211 -5.52 -19.31 17.87
C THR A 211 -5.99 -18.64 16.60
N LYS A 212 -5.21 -17.66 16.15
CA LYS A 212 -5.44 -16.93 14.92
C LYS A 212 -4.10 -16.70 14.23
N PRO A 213 -3.54 -17.71 13.53
CA PRO A 213 -2.38 -17.50 12.67
C PRO A 213 -2.72 -16.52 11.55
N ASP A 214 -1.76 -15.70 11.16
CA ASP A 214 -1.99 -14.67 10.14
C ASP A 214 -2.25 -15.28 8.77
N ILE A 215 -1.53 -16.36 8.43
CA ILE A 215 -1.61 -17.01 7.12
C ILE A 215 -1.52 -18.53 7.29
N LEU A 216 -2.50 -19.23 6.72
CA LEU A 216 -2.48 -20.69 6.59
C LEU A 216 -2.42 -21.05 5.10
N ILE A 217 -1.46 -21.89 4.73
CA ILE A 217 -1.35 -22.45 3.38
C ILE A 217 -1.75 -23.92 3.43
N ARG A 218 -2.57 -24.34 2.47
CA ARG A 218 -3.08 -25.71 2.38
C ARG A 218 -2.85 -26.31 1.02
N ARG A 219 -2.54 -27.60 1.01
CA ARG A 219 -2.58 -28.45 -0.19
C ARG A 219 -3.68 -29.50 0.02
N ALA A 220 -4.61 -29.60 -0.93
CA ALA A 220 -5.75 -30.53 -0.85
C ALA A 220 -6.49 -30.51 0.51
N GLY A 221 -6.65 -29.32 1.11
CA GLY A 221 -7.33 -29.12 2.39
C GLY A 221 -6.45 -29.28 3.65
N THR A 222 -5.30 -29.96 3.55
CA THR A 222 -4.36 -30.16 4.66
C THR A 222 -3.47 -28.92 4.84
N VAL A 223 -3.26 -28.46 6.10
CA VAL A 223 -2.32 -27.36 6.37
C VAL A 223 -0.90 -27.86 6.12
N THR A 224 -0.20 -27.24 5.18
CA THR A 224 1.21 -27.56 4.89
C THR A 224 2.16 -26.52 5.46
N HIS A 225 1.69 -25.28 5.64
CA HIS A 225 2.51 -24.18 6.13
C HIS A 225 1.67 -23.20 6.94
N VAL A 226 2.19 -22.78 8.09
CA VAL A 226 1.66 -21.63 8.85
C VAL A 226 2.69 -20.51 8.84
N ILE A 227 2.25 -19.30 8.52
CA ILE A 227 3.10 -18.11 8.55
C ILE A 227 2.46 -17.12 9.53
N ASP A 228 3.28 -16.60 10.43
CA ASP A 228 2.93 -15.54 11.38
C ASP A 228 3.86 -14.36 11.11
N ALA A 229 3.27 -13.20 10.82
CA ALA A 229 3.96 -12.01 10.36
C ALA A 229 4.11 -11.03 11.51
N LYS A 230 5.34 -10.59 11.79
CA LYS A 230 5.63 -9.68 12.91
C LYS A 230 6.30 -8.41 12.42
N TRP A 231 5.74 -7.25 12.79
CA TRP A 231 6.39 -5.95 12.56
C TRP A 231 7.43 -5.66 13.65
N LYS A 232 8.56 -6.37 13.61
CA LYS A 232 9.69 -6.21 14.53
C LYS A 232 11.00 -6.16 13.75
N ARG A 233 11.99 -5.46 14.30
CA ARG A 233 13.37 -5.49 13.79
C ARG A 233 14.10 -6.67 14.41
N ILE A 234 14.44 -7.65 13.59
CA ILE A 234 15.30 -8.77 13.97
C ILE A 234 16.79 -8.39 13.78
N SER A 235 17.69 -9.06 14.49
CA SER A 235 19.15 -8.85 14.38
C SER A 235 19.79 -9.88 13.46
N SER A 236 21.02 -9.64 13.03
CA SER A 236 21.79 -10.64 12.28
C SER A 236 22.22 -11.80 13.19
N GLN A 237 22.48 -13.00 12.64
CA GLN A 237 22.94 -14.15 13.43
C GLN A 237 24.30 -13.88 14.08
N ILE A 238 25.14 -13.06 13.43
CA ILE A 238 26.48 -12.69 13.90
C ILE A 238 26.37 -11.93 15.23
N ASP A 239 25.37 -11.07 15.36
CA ASP A 239 25.17 -10.23 16.55
C ASP A 239 24.38 -10.95 17.66
N ASP A 240 23.40 -11.78 17.28
CA ASP A 240 22.58 -12.56 18.21
C ASP A 240 22.19 -13.91 17.60
N PRO A 241 22.58 -15.04 18.20
CA PRO A 241 22.17 -16.37 17.75
C PRO A 241 20.65 -16.57 17.68
N LYS A 242 19.87 -15.80 18.46
CA LYS A 242 18.40 -15.85 18.44
C LYS A 242 17.77 -14.95 17.39
N LEU A 243 18.56 -14.19 16.63
CA LEU A 243 18.07 -13.23 15.63
C LEU A 243 17.11 -12.18 16.21
N GLY A 244 17.10 -11.93 17.52
CA GLY A 244 16.10 -11.05 18.14
C GLY A 244 14.67 -11.60 18.13
N VAL A 245 14.48 -12.90 17.83
CA VAL A 245 13.17 -13.58 17.95
C VAL A 245 12.78 -13.70 19.42
N SER A 246 11.57 -13.28 19.79
CA SER A 246 11.12 -13.35 21.18
C SER A 246 10.62 -14.74 21.56
N GLN A 247 10.82 -15.14 22.83
CA GLN A 247 10.32 -16.42 23.35
C GLN A 247 8.80 -16.58 23.18
N SER A 248 8.05 -15.48 23.33
CA SER A 248 6.60 -15.46 23.11
C SER A 248 6.22 -15.91 21.69
N ASP A 249 6.98 -15.46 20.68
CA ASP A 249 6.71 -15.78 19.28
C ASP A 249 7.00 -17.27 19.04
N VAL A 250 8.11 -17.79 19.60
CA VAL A 250 8.43 -19.24 19.51
C VAL A 250 7.33 -20.09 20.16
N TYR A 251 6.85 -19.73 21.35
CA TYR A 251 5.77 -20.47 22.02
C TYR A 251 4.45 -20.41 21.25
N GLN A 252 4.13 -19.28 20.62
CA GLN A 252 2.99 -19.16 19.71
C GLN A 252 3.13 -20.13 18.53
N MET A 253 4.31 -20.20 17.91
CA MET A 253 4.57 -21.13 16.80
C MET A 253 4.51 -22.59 17.24
N MET A 254 4.96 -22.94 18.45
CA MET A 254 4.82 -24.29 19.00
C MET A 254 3.35 -24.69 19.17
N ALA A 255 2.50 -23.78 19.64
CA ALA A 255 1.06 -24.01 19.70
C ALA A 255 0.47 -24.24 18.31
N TYR A 256 0.95 -23.52 17.29
CA TYR A 256 0.52 -23.73 15.91
C TYR A 256 0.97 -25.07 15.33
N ALA A 257 2.20 -25.50 15.62
CA ALA A 257 2.70 -26.83 15.23
C ALA A 257 1.74 -27.92 15.71
N GLN A 258 1.42 -27.89 17.02
CA GLN A 258 0.57 -28.88 17.66
C GLN A 258 -0.87 -28.83 17.15
N LEU A 259 -1.46 -27.64 17.04
CA LEU A 259 -2.86 -27.49 16.68
C LEU A 259 -3.13 -27.73 15.21
N TYR A 260 -2.22 -27.37 14.30
CA TYR A 260 -2.45 -27.45 12.86
C TYR A 260 -1.77 -28.64 12.18
N GLY A 261 -0.80 -29.29 12.84
CA GLY A 261 -0.05 -30.41 12.27
C GLY A 261 0.78 -30.01 11.05
N ALA A 262 1.13 -28.74 10.94
CA ALA A 262 1.88 -28.24 9.80
C ALA A 262 3.35 -28.71 9.90
N PRO A 263 3.92 -29.30 8.83
CA PRO A 263 5.33 -29.67 8.80
C PRO A 263 6.26 -28.46 8.78
N ARG A 264 5.74 -27.28 8.40
CA ARG A 264 6.51 -26.07 8.24
C ARG A 264 5.82 -24.86 8.85
N LEU A 265 6.61 -24.04 9.52
CA LEU A 265 6.22 -22.80 10.17
C LEU A 265 7.19 -21.69 9.79
N THR A 266 6.72 -20.46 9.61
CA THR A 266 7.60 -19.31 9.38
C THR A 266 7.17 -18.12 10.23
N LEU A 267 8.13 -17.55 10.95
CA LEU A 267 8.03 -16.19 11.48
C LEU A 267 8.59 -15.23 10.42
N LEU A 268 7.74 -14.38 9.86
CA LEU A 268 8.07 -13.49 8.76
C LEU A 268 8.17 -12.04 9.26
N TYR A 269 9.31 -11.39 9.00
CA TYR A 269 9.62 -10.04 9.45
C TYR A 269 9.85 -9.09 8.27
N PRO A 270 9.72 -7.76 8.45
CA PRO A 270 10.21 -6.81 7.45
C PRO A 270 11.74 -6.88 7.36
N HIS A 271 12.27 -6.99 6.14
CA HIS A 271 13.70 -6.96 5.91
C HIS A 271 14.26 -5.54 6.12
N HIS A 272 15.52 -5.45 6.53
CA HIS A 272 16.23 -4.18 6.62
C HIS A 272 17.74 -4.36 6.39
N PRO A 273 18.47 -3.30 5.97
CA PRO A 273 19.88 -3.41 5.61
C PRO A 273 20.81 -3.99 6.70
N GLY A 274 20.44 -3.86 7.98
CA GLY A 274 21.19 -4.47 9.08
C GLY A 274 21.17 -6.01 9.14
N LEU A 275 20.39 -6.68 8.28
CA LEU A 275 20.40 -8.14 8.13
C LEU A 275 21.36 -8.62 7.02
N GLY A 276 22.00 -7.70 6.30
CA GLY A 276 22.75 -7.99 5.09
C GLY A 276 21.90 -7.82 3.83
N SER A 277 22.41 -8.33 2.70
CA SER A 277 21.73 -8.29 1.40
C SER A 277 20.85 -9.49 1.12
N GLU A 278 20.96 -10.56 1.91
CA GLU A 278 20.18 -11.77 1.74
C GLU A 278 18.79 -11.62 2.38
N GLU A 279 17.76 -11.74 1.54
CA GLU A 279 16.38 -11.80 1.98
C GLU A 279 15.92 -13.26 2.14
N LEU A 280 14.65 -13.47 2.51
CA LEU A 280 14.00 -14.76 2.66
C LEU A 280 14.41 -15.45 3.97
N VAL A 281 14.91 -16.69 3.94
CA VAL A 281 15.11 -17.52 5.15
C VAL A 281 16.47 -17.25 5.78
N HIS A 282 16.48 -16.78 7.02
CA HIS A 282 17.68 -16.51 7.81
C HIS A 282 18.09 -17.67 8.70
N ALA A 283 17.13 -18.45 9.19
CA ALA A 283 17.41 -19.59 10.06
C ALA A 283 16.32 -20.66 9.93
N ARG A 284 16.71 -21.91 10.19
CA ARG A 284 15.83 -23.07 10.25
C ARG A 284 16.11 -23.86 11.52
N HIS A 285 15.09 -24.12 12.31
CA HIS A 285 15.18 -24.90 13.54
C HIS A 285 14.10 -25.97 13.56
N ARG A 286 14.44 -27.19 13.97
CA ARG A 286 13.44 -28.22 14.28
C ARG A 286 12.86 -27.93 15.66
N ILE A 287 11.53 -27.96 15.79
CA ILE A 287 10.89 -27.88 17.11
C ILE A 287 11.23 -29.14 17.90
N THR A 288 11.78 -28.98 19.11
CA THR A 288 12.17 -30.11 19.95
C THR A 288 10.98 -31.05 20.19
N GLY A 289 11.15 -32.34 19.84
CA GLY A 289 10.11 -33.35 19.98
C GLY A 289 9.07 -33.40 18.86
N CYS A 290 9.25 -32.64 17.77
CA CYS A 290 8.38 -32.66 16.59
C CYS A 290 9.23 -32.63 15.30
N GLU A 291 8.71 -33.15 14.19
CA GLU A 291 9.37 -33.02 12.87
C GLU A 291 9.15 -31.64 12.23
N THR A 292 8.27 -30.82 12.81
CA THR A 292 7.96 -29.48 12.31
C THR A 292 9.19 -28.58 12.33
N ILE A 293 9.46 -27.94 11.19
CA ILE A 293 10.51 -26.93 11.04
C ILE A 293 9.93 -25.54 11.26
N LEU A 294 10.56 -24.75 12.13
CA LEU A 294 10.35 -23.32 12.29
C LEU A 294 11.45 -22.54 11.58
N GLU A 295 11.04 -21.67 10.68
CA GLU A 295 11.91 -20.76 9.95
C GLU A 295 11.75 -19.33 10.43
N THR A 296 12.87 -18.61 10.50
CA THR A 296 12.87 -17.16 10.61
C THR A 296 13.17 -16.59 9.24
N ALA A 297 12.27 -15.76 8.73
CA ALA A 297 12.42 -15.15 7.40
C ALA A 297 12.17 -13.64 7.43
N SER A 298 12.72 -12.92 6.45
CA SER A 298 12.36 -11.52 6.24
C SER A 298 12.21 -11.16 4.77
N ILE A 299 11.37 -10.16 4.49
CA ILE A 299 11.14 -9.67 3.13
C ILE A 299 11.16 -8.14 3.05
N ASP A 300 11.85 -7.61 2.05
CA ASP A 300 11.89 -6.17 1.80
C ASP A 300 10.62 -5.73 1.08
N VAL A 301 9.67 -5.21 1.86
CA VAL A 301 8.40 -4.66 1.36
C VAL A 301 8.55 -3.28 0.70
N ALA A 302 9.69 -2.62 0.87
CA ALA A 302 9.99 -1.36 0.17
C ALA A 302 10.42 -1.61 -1.28
N ASN A 303 10.99 -2.78 -1.56
CA ASN A 303 11.33 -3.23 -2.90
C ASN A 303 10.15 -3.97 -3.53
N GLY A 304 9.34 -3.26 -4.32
CA GLY A 304 8.20 -3.85 -5.04
C GLY A 304 8.59 -4.77 -6.21
N SER A 305 9.85 -4.75 -6.66
CA SER A 305 10.31 -5.54 -7.80
C SER A 305 10.23 -7.03 -7.48
N ASN A 306 9.56 -7.78 -8.36
CA ASN A 306 9.41 -9.23 -8.29
C ASN A 306 8.94 -9.74 -6.91
N ILE A 307 8.15 -8.95 -6.19
CA ILE A 307 7.71 -9.29 -4.82
C ILE A 307 6.92 -10.61 -4.79
N LEU A 308 6.12 -10.88 -5.83
CA LEU A 308 5.36 -12.12 -5.96
C LEU A 308 6.28 -13.33 -6.15
N GLU A 309 7.30 -13.22 -7.00
CA GLU A 309 8.28 -14.29 -7.24
C GLU A 309 9.13 -14.57 -5.99
N ARG A 310 9.54 -13.51 -5.27
CA ARG A 310 10.27 -13.63 -4.00
C ARG A 310 9.44 -14.33 -2.93
N LEU A 311 8.17 -13.97 -2.78
CA LEU A 311 7.24 -14.64 -1.86
C LEU A 311 6.94 -16.07 -2.29
N LEU A 312 6.76 -16.33 -3.58
CA LEU A 312 6.59 -17.68 -4.09
C LEU A 312 7.83 -18.53 -3.80
N GLY A 313 9.03 -17.99 -4.03
CA GLY A 313 10.31 -18.62 -3.68
C GLY A 313 10.41 -18.93 -2.19
N LEU A 314 10.01 -17.99 -1.30
CA LEU A 314 9.91 -18.24 0.13
C LEU A 314 9.03 -19.46 0.44
N ILE A 315 7.87 -19.55 -0.20
CA ILE A 315 6.88 -20.59 0.10
C ILE A 315 7.28 -21.94 -0.52
N VAL A 316 7.85 -21.96 -1.73
CA VAL A 316 8.14 -23.21 -2.46
C VAL A 316 9.54 -23.76 -2.15
N ALA A 317 10.52 -22.94 -1.77
CA ALA A 317 11.89 -23.41 -1.45
C ALA A 317 11.97 -24.37 -0.25
N GLY A 318 10.86 -24.60 0.48
CA GLY A 318 10.76 -25.64 1.50
C GLY A 318 10.37 -27.02 0.97
N GLU A 319 9.90 -27.15 -0.28
CA GLU A 319 9.38 -28.41 -0.83
C GLU A 319 10.45 -29.27 -1.55
N VAL A 320 11.63 -28.72 -1.85
CA VAL A 320 12.66 -29.37 -2.70
C VAL A 320 13.59 -30.32 -1.91
N LEU A 321 13.30 -30.62 -0.64
CA LEU A 321 14.17 -31.45 0.22
C LEU A 321 13.53 -32.76 0.73
N THR A 322 12.57 -33.33 0.00
CA THR A 322 12.10 -34.71 0.24
C THR A 322 12.65 -35.67 -0.81
#